data_AF-A0A3C1ZZU5-F1
#
_entry.id   AF-A0A3C1ZZU5-F1
#
_cell.length_a   1.000
_cell.length_b   1.000
_cell.length_c   1.000
_cell.angle_alpha   90.00
_cell.angle_beta   90.00
_cell.angle_gamma   90.00
#
_symmetry.space_group_name_H-M   'P 1'
#
loop_
_entity.id
_entity.type
_entity.pdbx_description
1 polymer ?
#
loop_
_entity_poly.entity_id
_entity_poly.type
_entity_poly.pdbx_seq_one_letter_code
_entity_poly.pdbx_strand_id
1 'polypeptide(L)'
;MTSQDTTKTSSSPVHGQQPVGDFQAQLNTSTSNFAGEAPEAPNLSLPKGGGAIQSIGEKFQANAVTGTAGFTVPLRMTPSPRGFSPEIALTYNSGQGNGVVGLGWELGLPSITRKTSKGLPTYRDEVEEDTFLLAGAEDLVPYLEENSGTWEPVILTEGDFRVYRYRPRTEGMFARIERWLNISTGIGHWRITDRGNVTAVYGLRAECRIADPTDATRIFSWLPDMRYDDKGNAIRYEYKAEDKTGVDTTALHERHRTAT
;
A
#
# COMPACT_ATOMS: atom_id res chain seq x y z
N MET A 1 43.76 -51.22 78.01
CA MET A 1 42.42 -51.77 78.30
C MET A 1 41.42 -50.66 78.03
N THR A 2 40.47 -50.67 77.11
CA THR A 2 39.96 -51.70 76.18
C THR A 2 39.01 -50.94 75.24
N SER A 3 39.18 -51.07 73.92
CA SER A 3 38.12 -51.22 72.88
C SER A 3 37.10 -50.07 72.67
N GLN A 4 36.60 -49.72 71.48
CA GLN A 4 36.70 -50.12 70.06
C GLN A 4 35.91 -49.00 69.33
N ASP A 5 36.44 -48.25 68.37
CA ASP A 5 36.56 -48.54 66.94
C ASP A 5 35.52 -49.51 66.35
N THR A 6 34.56 -48.98 65.57
CA THR A 6 34.23 -49.36 64.18
C THR A 6 32.85 -48.82 63.79
N THR A 7 32.76 -48.00 62.75
CA THR A 7 32.17 -48.38 61.45
C THR A 7 32.19 -47.20 60.45
N LYS A 8 32.52 -47.57 59.21
CA LYS A 8 32.89 -46.78 58.02
C LYS A 8 31.76 -45.98 57.35
N THR A 9 32.09 -44.73 57.00
CA THR A 9 32.02 -44.05 55.69
C THR A 9 31.02 -44.47 54.58
N SER A 10 30.24 -43.50 54.05
CA SER A 10 30.29 -42.96 52.65
C SER A 10 29.06 -42.04 52.37
N SER A 11 29.21 -40.72 52.25
CA SER A 11 29.25 -39.89 51.02
C SER A 11 27.98 -39.84 50.11
N SER A 12 27.42 -38.62 50.03
CA SER A 12 26.69 -37.97 48.91
C SER A 12 25.17 -38.25 48.73
N PRO A 13 24.39 -37.33 48.12
CA PRO A 13 24.28 -35.89 48.42
C PRO A 13 22.82 -35.34 48.45
N VAL A 14 22.65 -34.20 49.13
CA VAL A 14 21.71 -33.09 48.85
C VAL A 14 20.19 -33.39 48.83
N HIS A 15 19.55 -33.05 49.94
CA HIS A 15 18.18 -32.53 49.94
C HIS A 15 18.12 -31.33 50.90
N GLY A 16 17.91 -30.14 50.34
CA GLY A 16 17.82 -28.88 51.08
C GLY A 16 16.86 -27.92 50.38
N GLN A 17 15.59 -28.03 50.72
CA GLN A 17 14.58 -26.96 50.70
C GLN A 17 15.02 -25.86 51.72
N GLN A 18 14.78 -24.55 51.63
CA GLN A 18 13.66 -23.70 51.15
C GLN A 18 14.21 -22.24 50.94
N PRO A 19 13.39 -21.17 50.84
CA PRO A 19 12.39 -20.82 49.83
C PRO A 19 12.68 -19.43 49.21
N VAL A 20 12.17 -19.13 48.01
CA VAL A 20 12.04 -17.73 47.57
C VAL A 20 10.70 -17.53 46.86
N GLY A 21 9.83 -16.77 47.52
CA GLY A 21 8.80 -15.88 46.98
C GLY A 21 7.88 -16.38 45.88
N ASP A 22 6.62 -16.63 46.25
CA ASP A 22 5.49 -16.73 45.31
C ASP A 22 5.33 -15.44 44.48
N PHE A 23 5.75 -15.49 43.22
CA PHE A 23 5.22 -14.64 42.16
C PHE A 23 4.29 -15.48 41.30
N GLN A 24 3.00 -15.47 41.63
CA GLN A 24 1.94 -15.95 40.74
C GLN A 24 1.86 -15.01 39.52
N ALA A 25 2.63 -15.32 38.48
CA ALA A 25 2.42 -14.77 37.16
C ALA A 25 1.13 -15.39 36.60
N GLN A 26 0.04 -14.61 36.60
CA GLN A 26 -1.15 -14.94 35.83
C GLN A 26 -0.77 -14.99 34.35
N LEU A 27 -0.59 -16.20 33.85
CA LEU A 27 -0.60 -16.49 32.43
C LEU A 27 -1.99 -16.12 31.90
N ASN A 28 -2.11 -14.94 31.29
CA ASN A 28 -3.17 -14.67 30.34
C ASN A 28 -2.93 -15.58 29.14
N THR A 29 -3.41 -16.82 29.23
CA THR A 29 -3.68 -17.63 28.06
C THR A 29 -4.84 -16.97 27.33
N SER A 30 -4.50 -16.01 26.46
CA SER A 30 -5.38 -15.61 25.38
C SER A 30 -5.55 -16.84 24.50
N THR A 31 -6.56 -17.66 24.80
CA THR A 31 -7.08 -18.64 23.85
C THR A 31 -7.49 -17.85 22.63
N SER A 32 -6.64 -17.87 21.60
CA SER A 32 -6.97 -17.43 20.26
C SER A 32 -8.16 -18.27 19.82
N ASN A 33 -9.36 -17.71 19.92
CA ASN A 33 -10.56 -18.26 19.33
C ASN A 33 -10.36 -18.23 17.80
N PHE A 34 -9.78 -19.30 17.26
CA PHE A 34 -9.89 -19.68 15.84
C PHE A 34 -11.27 -20.30 15.57
N ALA A 35 -12.33 -19.75 16.17
CA ALA A 35 -13.69 -20.07 15.78
C ALA A 35 -13.95 -19.29 14.49
N GLY A 36 -13.75 -19.94 13.35
CA GLY A 36 -14.24 -19.42 12.07
C GLY A 36 -15.71 -19.09 12.22
N GLU A 37 -16.07 -17.85 11.96
CA GLU A 37 -17.44 -17.36 11.96
C GLU A 37 -18.26 -18.26 11.02
N ALA A 38 -19.26 -18.96 11.56
CA ALA A 38 -20.08 -19.85 10.76
C ALA A 38 -20.83 -19.02 9.70
N PRO A 39 -20.91 -19.46 8.44
CA PRO A 39 -21.59 -18.70 7.40
C PRO A 39 -23.06 -18.51 7.77
N GLU A 40 -23.47 -17.26 7.94
CA GLU A 40 -24.86 -16.91 8.20
C GLU A 40 -25.69 -17.13 6.93
N ALA A 41 -26.84 -17.79 7.05
CA ALA A 41 -27.75 -17.96 5.93
C ALA A 41 -28.37 -16.61 5.53
N PRO A 42 -28.50 -16.30 4.23
CA PRO A 42 -29.05 -15.03 3.80
C PRO A 42 -30.50 -14.90 4.28
N ASN A 43 -30.82 -13.81 4.97
CA ASN A 43 -32.17 -13.48 5.42
C ASN A 43 -32.74 -12.33 4.58
N LEU A 44 -33.87 -12.56 3.92
CA LEU A 44 -34.56 -11.55 3.15
C LEU A 44 -35.55 -10.80 4.05
N SER A 45 -35.24 -9.54 4.35
CA SER A 45 -36.13 -8.66 5.09
C SER A 45 -36.26 -7.31 4.39
N LEU A 46 -37.44 -6.69 4.52
CA LEU A 46 -37.61 -5.31 4.06
C LEU A 46 -36.76 -4.38 4.91
N PRO A 47 -36.20 -3.30 4.34
CA PRO A 47 -35.54 -2.26 5.12
C PRO A 47 -36.51 -1.74 6.18
N LYS A 48 -36.12 -1.80 7.45
CA LYS A 48 -36.89 -1.16 8.51
C LYS A 48 -36.75 0.36 8.31
N GLY A 49 -37.88 1.05 8.19
CA GLY A 49 -37.90 2.50 8.00
C GLY A 49 -37.17 3.24 9.13
N GLY A 50 -36.55 4.36 8.80
CA GLY A 50 -35.86 5.27 9.73
C GLY A 50 -36.50 6.65 9.80
N GLY A 51 -35.99 7.50 10.71
CA GLY A 51 -36.39 8.92 10.85
C GLY A 51 -35.23 9.84 11.28
N ALA A 52 -34.00 9.33 11.31
CA ALA A 52 -32.81 10.09 11.63
C ALA A 52 -32.23 10.74 10.37
N ILE A 53 -31.95 12.04 10.43
CA ILE A 53 -31.16 12.73 9.42
C ILE A 53 -29.68 12.53 9.80
N GLN A 54 -28.94 11.85 8.94
CA GLN A 54 -27.49 11.67 9.11
C GLN A 54 -26.75 12.59 8.14
N SER A 55 -25.55 13.05 8.53
CA SER A 55 -24.67 13.79 7.62
C SER A 55 -24.12 12.87 6.53
N ILE A 56 -23.37 13.42 5.59
CA ILE A 56 -22.76 12.64 4.51
C ILE A 56 -21.58 11.77 4.97
N GLY A 57 -21.22 11.83 6.25
CA GLY A 57 -20.12 11.08 6.86
C GLY A 57 -18.79 11.81 6.79
N GLU A 58 -18.83 13.13 6.63
CA GLU A 58 -17.68 14.01 6.62
C GLU A 58 -16.92 13.97 7.95
N LYS A 59 -15.59 14.05 7.87
CA LYS A 59 -14.71 14.04 9.05
C LYS A 59 -13.74 15.20 8.97
N PHE A 60 -13.66 15.99 10.05
CA PHE A 60 -12.61 16.97 10.26
C PHE A 60 -11.54 16.40 11.19
N GLN A 61 -10.28 16.63 10.87
CA GLN A 61 -9.15 16.23 11.71
C GLN A 61 -8.07 17.31 11.70
N ALA A 62 -7.45 17.56 12.85
CA ALA A 62 -6.20 18.32 12.93
C ALA A 62 -5.03 17.34 13.05
N ASN A 63 -4.00 17.50 12.22
CA ASN A 63 -2.76 16.75 12.37
C ASN A 63 -1.86 17.47 13.39
N ALA A 64 -1.66 16.87 14.56
CA ALA A 64 -0.91 17.47 15.65
C ALA A 64 0.59 17.62 15.36
N VAL A 65 1.15 16.81 14.46
CA VAL A 65 2.58 16.84 14.12
C VAL A 65 2.89 17.95 13.11
N THR A 66 2.04 18.10 12.10
CA THR A 66 2.25 19.07 11.01
C THR A 66 1.50 20.40 11.22
N GLY A 67 0.53 20.43 12.13
CA GLY A 67 -0.36 21.58 12.34
C GLY A 67 -1.39 21.79 11.23
N THR A 68 -1.52 20.85 10.28
CA THR A 68 -2.43 20.99 9.13
C THR A 68 -3.86 20.60 9.49
N ALA A 69 -4.83 21.28 8.88
CA ALA A 69 -6.23 20.89 8.92
C ALA A 69 -6.52 19.89 7.80
N GLY A 70 -7.24 18.83 8.13
CA GLY A 70 -7.69 17.78 7.23
C GLY A 70 -9.22 17.66 7.23
N PHE A 71 -9.79 17.40 6.06
CA PHE A 71 -11.23 17.14 5.93
C PHE A 71 -11.48 16.06 4.89
N THR A 72 -12.39 15.13 5.15
CA THR A 72 -12.67 14.02 4.23
C THR A 72 -14.16 13.92 3.96
N VAL A 73 -14.55 13.87 2.69
CA VAL A 73 -15.91 13.66 2.22
C VAL A 73 -15.95 12.36 1.40
N PRO A 74 -16.51 11.27 1.93
CA PRO A 74 -16.61 10.01 1.19
C PRO A 74 -17.60 10.14 0.02
N LEU A 75 -17.21 9.65 -1.16
CA LEU A 75 -18.12 9.56 -2.30
C LEU A 75 -18.90 8.25 -2.21
N ARG A 76 -20.17 8.36 -1.81
CA ARG A 76 -21.05 7.20 -1.65
C ARG A 76 -21.37 6.61 -3.03
N MET A 77 -20.95 5.38 -3.25
CA MET A 77 -21.34 4.58 -4.41
C MET A 77 -22.30 3.47 -4.00
N THR A 78 -23.08 2.98 -4.96
CA THR A 78 -23.89 1.78 -4.76
C THR A 78 -22.96 0.61 -4.42
N PRO A 79 -23.19 -0.10 -3.30
CA PRO A 79 -22.38 -1.26 -2.95
C PRO A 79 -22.43 -2.30 -4.08
N SER A 80 -21.26 -2.78 -4.48
CA SER A 80 -21.19 -3.89 -5.43
C SER A 80 -21.62 -5.20 -4.77
N PRO A 81 -22.12 -6.17 -5.55
CA PRO A 81 -22.29 -7.53 -5.08
C PRO A 81 -20.99 -8.03 -4.44
N ARG A 82 -21.06 -8.57 -3.22
CA ARG A 82 -19.91 -9.09 -2.46
C ARG A 82 -18.93 -8.04 -1.93
N GLY A 83 -19.27 -6.75 -1.95
CA GLY A 83 -18.55 -5.70 -1.23
C GLY A 83 -17.23 -5.23 -1.88
N PHE A 84 -16.96 -5.63 -3.12
CA PHE A 84 -15.80 -5.16 -3.89
C PHE A 84 -16.10 -3.84 -4.61
N SER A 85 -16.12 -2.73 -3.87
CA SER A 85 -16.47 -1.41 -4.39
C SER A 85 -15.27 -0.48 -4.37
N PRO A 86 -15.16 0.48 -5.30
CA PRO A 86 -14.13 1.51 -5.22
C PRO A 86 -14.37 2.38 -3.98
N GLU A 87 -13.30 2.59 -3.20
CA GLU A 87 -13.31 3.52 -2.08
C GLU A 87 -12.70 4.83 -2.57
N ILE A 88 -13.54 5.85 -2.74
CA ILE A 88 -13.14 7.16 -3.25
C ILE A 88 -13.66 8.22 -2.28
N ALA A 89 -12.81 9.20 -1.95
CA ALA A 89 -13.17 10.32 -1.10
C ALA A 89 -12.51 11.59 -1.62
N LEU A 90 -13.18 12.73 -1.41
CA LEU A 90 -12.52 14.01 -1.49
C LEU A 90 -11.80 14.26 -0.17
N THR A 91 -10.47 14.41 -0.24
CA THR A 91 -9.64 14.68 0.92
C THR A 91 -9.07 16.08 0.77
N TYR A 92 -9.19 16.87 1.82
CA TYR A 92 -8.61 18.19 1.96
C TYR A 92 -7.42 18.15 2.92
N ASN A 93 -6.36 18.85 2.58
CA ASN A 93 -5.25 19.17 3.49
C ASN A 93 -4.81 20.62 3.28
N SER A 94 -4.78 21.42 4.36
CA SER A 94 -4.41 22.84 4.27
C SER A 94 -2.96 23.10 3.82
N GLY A 95 -2.09 22.09 3.87
CA GLY A 95 -0.72 22.14 3.35
C GLY A 95 -0.57 21.64 1.92
N GLN A 96 -1.65 21.19 1.27
CA GLN A 96 -1.61 20.67 -0.09
C GLN A 96 -1.80 21.79 -1.13
N GLY A 97 -1.14 21.62 -2.28
CA GLY A 97 -1.20 22.56 -3.40
C GLY A 97 -2.50 22.46 -4.22
N ASN A 98 -2.46 23.03 -5.43
CA ASN A 98 -3.59 22.99 -6.35
C ASN A 98 -3.68 21.63 -7.05
N GLY A 99 -4.91 21.20 -7.36
CA GLY A 99 -5.21 19.95 -8.03
C GLY A 99 -6.49 20.02 -8.85
N VAL A 100 -6.86 18.88 -9.46
CA VAL A 100 -8.03 18.76 -10.36
C VAL A 100 -9.38 19.08 -9.71
N VAL A 101 -9.45 19.01 -8.38
CA VAL A 101 -10.65 19.30 -7.58
C VAL A 101 -10.51 20.56 -6.72
N GLY A 102 -9.52 21.40 -7.02
CA GLY A 102 -9.29 22.68 -6.37
C GLY A 102 -8.13 22.69 -5.37
N LEU A 103 -7.85 23.87 -4.82
CA LEU A 103 -6.74 24.10 -3.91
C LEU A 103 -6.92 23.32 -2.60
N GLY A 104 -5.91 22.54 -2.24
CA GLY A 104 -5.89 21.75 -1.01
C GLY A 104 -6.75 20.49 -1.07
N TRP A 105 -7.41 20.18 -2.19
CA TRP A 105 -8.28 19.02 -2.35
C TRP A 105 -7.69 17.99 -3.31
N GLU A 106 -7.95 16.71 -3.03
CA GLU A 106 -7.62 15.58 -3.90
C GLU A 106 -8.68 14.47 -3.85
N LEU A 107 -8.66 13.56 -4.83
CA LEU A 107 -9.60 12.42 -4.94
C LEU A 107 -9.09 11.14 -4.22
N GLY A 108 -7.90 11.19 -3.62
CA GLY A 108 -7.34 10.08 -2.82
C GLY A 108 -7.01 8.79 -3.57
N LEU A 109 -6.87 8.83 -4.90
CA LEU A 109 -6.48 7.64 -5.69
C LEU A 109 -4.96 7.39 -5.55
N PRO A 110 -4.53 6.18 -5.12
CA PRO A 110 -3.10 5.89 -4.98
C PRO A 110 -2.44 5.87 -6.36
N SER A 111 -1.21 6.33 -6.47
CA SER A 111 -0.39 6.19 -7.68
C SER A 111 1.01 5.72 -7.31
N ILE A 112 1.77 5.27 -8.31
CA ILE A 112 3.21 5.09 -8.17
C ILE A 112 3.87 6.19 -8.98
N THR A 113 4.74 6.98 -8.35
CA THR A 113 5.33 8.18 -8.97
C THR A 113 6.82 8.25 -8.72
N ARG A 114 7.61 8.74 -9.68
CA ARG A 114 9.03 8.99 -9.46
C ARG A 114 9.24 10.11 -8.43
N LYS A 115 10.16 9.90 -7.50
CA LYS A 115 10.47 10.85 -6.41
C LYS A 115 11.19 12.08 -6.95
N THR A 116 10.70 13.27 -6.62
CA THR A 116 11.29 14.55 -7.04
C THR A 116 11.94 15.35 -5.90
N SER A 117 11.73 14.95 -4.66
CA SER A 117 12.22 15.70 -3.48
C SER A 117 13.75 15.67 -3.29
N LYS A 118 14.46 14.84 -4.06
CA LYS A 118 15.93 14.74 -4.04
C LYS A 118 16.60 15.07 -5.39
N GLY A 119 15.84 15.66 -6.32
CA GLY A 119 16.32 15.95 -7.67
C GLY A 119 15.30 15.56 -8.73
N LEU A 120 15.59 15.92 -9.98
CA LEU A 120 14.76 15.54 -11.12
C LEU A 120 15.04 14.08 -11.52
N PRO A 121 14.00 13.30 -11.87
CA PRO A 121 14.19 11.95 -12.37
C PRO A 121 15.05 11.92 -13.64
N THR A 122 15.99 10.98 -13.73
CA THR A 122 16.89 10.83 -14.88
C THR A 122 16.39 9.78 -15.88
N TYR A 123 15.39 8.99 -15.51
CA TYR A 123 14.80 7.90 -16.32
C TYR A 123 15.81 6.82 -16.73
N ARG A 124 16.92 6.70 -16.00
CA ARG A 124 17.93 5.65 -16.20
C ARG A 124 17.59 4.41 -15.38
N ASP A 125 16.52 3.72 -15.78
CA ASP A 125 15.97 2.58 -15.06
C ASP A 125 16.90 1.35 -15.03
N GLU A 126 17.81 1.21 -16.00
CA GLU A 126 18.75 0.07 -16.05
C GLU A 126 19.78 0.08 -14.93
N VAL A 127 20.07 1.26 -14.39
CA VAL A 127 21.00 1.47 -13.26
C VAL A 127 20.28 1.90 -11.98
N GLU A 128 18.93 1.82 -11.97
CA GLU A 128 18.06 2.09 -10.81
C GLU A 128 18.31 3.45 -10.12
N GLU A 129 18.59 4.51 -10.88
CA GLU A 129 18.89 5.83 -10.30
C GLU A 129 17.67 6.52 -9.67
N ASP A 130 16.49 6.30 -10.23
CA ASP A 130 15.26 6.93 -9.76
C ASP A 130 14.60 6.10 -8.66
N THR A 131 14.15 6.77 -7.60
CA THR A 131 13.32 6.16 -6.55
C THR A 131 11.84 6.32 -6.89
N PHE A 132 11.03 5.30 -6.62
CA PHE A 132 9.59 5.34 -6.78
C PHE A 132 8.89 5.56 -5.43
N LEU A 133 7.79 6.30 -5.44
CA LEU A 133 6.92 6.54 -4.30
C LEU A 133 5.60 5.81 -4.52
N LEU A 134 5.17 5.00 -3.56
CA LEU A 134 3.82 4.46 -3.52
C LEU A 134 2.90 5.39 -2.72
N ALA A 135 1.75 5.73 -3.30
CA ALA A 135 0.74 6.60 -2.71
C ALA A 135 1.31 7.94 -2.19
N GLY A 136 2.35 8.46 -2.87
CA GLY A 136 2.98 9.74 -2.55
C GLY A 136 3.87 9.77 -1.30
N ALA A 137 3.96 8.69 -0.52
CA ALA A 137 4.63 8.69 0.78
C ALA A 137 5.76 7.66 0.90
N GLU A 138 5.52 6.43 0.44
CA GLU A 138 6.44 5.31 0.73
C GLU A 138 7.49 5.14 -0.36
N ASP A 139 8.77 5.34 0.00
CA ASP A 139 9.91 5.03 -0.86
C ASP A 139 9.94 3.52 -1.14
N LEU A 140 9.77 3.13 -2.40
CA LEU A 140 9.98 1.76 -2.85
C LEU A 140 11.47 1.53 -3.10
N VAL A 141 11.96 0.40 -2.59
CA VAL A 141 13.33 -0.08 -2.81
C VAL A 141 13.29 -1.49 -3.41
N PRO A 142 14.30 -1.89 -4.19
CA PRO A 142 14.39 -3.26 -4.70
C PRO A 142 14.31 -4.27 -3.57
N TYR A 143 13.56 -5.35 -3.80
CA TYR A 143 13.55 -6.50 -2.91
C TYR A 143 14.78 -7.35 -3.23
N LEU A 144 15.65 -7.53 -2.24
CA LEU A 144 16.89 -8.28 -2.38
C LEU A 144 16.75 -9.68 -1.76
N GLU A 145 17.32 -10.68 -2.41
CA GLU A 145 17.52 -12.03 -1.87
C GLU A 145 19.02 -12.32 -1.74
N GLU A 146 19.38 -13.10 -0.73
CA GLU A 146 20.76 -13.50 -0.49
C GLU A 146 21.09 -14.73 -1.34
N ASN A 147 22.02 -14.55 -2.28
CA ASN A 147 22.59 -15.60 -3.12
C ASN A 147 24.08 -15.72 -2.81
N SER A 148 24.48 -16.82 -2.16
CA SER A 148 25.88 -17.13 -1.87
C SER A 148 26.64 -15.98 -1.16
N GLY A 149 25.98 -15.30 -0.21
CA GLY A 149 26.56 -14.21 0.58
C GLY A 149 26.52 -12.83 -0.11
N THR A 150 25.91 -12.73 -1.29
CA THR A 150 25.68 -11.45 -1.98
C THR A 150 24.17 -11.16 -2.02
N TRP A 151 23.77 -9.94 -1.69
CA TRP A 151 22.39 -9.50 -1.78
C TRP A 151 22.12 -8.96 -3.19
N GLU A 152 21.22 -9.62 -3.91
CA GLU A 152 20.91 -9.29 -5.30
C GLU A 152 19.42 -8.97 -5.47
N PRO A 153 19.05 -8.01 -6.33
CA PRO A 153 17.65 -7.74 -6.64
C PRO A 153 16.96 -8.97 -7.23
N VAL A 154 15.75 -9.24 -6.77
CA VAL A 154 14.91 -10.29 -7.33
C VAL A 154 14.31 -9.81 -8.65
N ILE A 155 14.80 -10.39 -9.74
CA ILE A 155 14.36 -10.09 -11.10
C ILE A 155 13.93 -11.41 -11.77
N LEU A 156 12.70 -11.46 -12.25
CA LEU A 156 12.14 -12.60 -12.96
C LEU A 156 11.94 -12.28 -14.43
N THR A 157 11.87 -13.32 -15.27
CA THR A 157 11.42 -13.19 -16.67
C THR A 157 10.13 -13.97 -16.82
N GLU A 158 9.05 -13.26 -17.18
CA GLU A 158 7.72 -13.84 -17.37
C GLU A 158 7.18 -13.45 -18.74
N GLY A 159 7.25 -14.39 -19.70
CA GLY A 159 6.93 -14.11 -21.10
C GLY A 159 7.82 -12.99 -21.65
N ASP A 160 7.18 -11.94 -22.19
CA ASP A 160 7.86 -10.78 -22.77
C ASP A 160 8.23 -9.69 -21.73
N PHE A 161 8.12 -10.00 -20.44
CA PHE A 161 8.35 -9.04 -19.35
C PHE A 161 9.53 -9.43 -18.46
N ARG A 162 10.31 -8.42 -18.09
CA ARG A 162 11.23 -8.48 -16.96
C ARG A 162 10.52 -7.92 -15.73
N VAL A 163 10.42 -8.70 -14.66
CA VAL A 163 9.65 -8.35 -13.46
C VAL A 163 10.61 -8.07 -12.31
N TYR A 164 10.62 -6.84 -11.83
CA TYR A 164 11.44 -6.38 -10.71
C TYR A 164 10.57 -6.35 -9.45
N ARG A 165 11.02 -7.02 -8.38
CA ARG A 165 10.30 -7.01 -7.11
C ARG A 165 10.75 -5.82 -6.25
N TYR A 166 9.79 -5.15 -5.63
CA TYR A 166 10.02 -4.01 -4.73
C TYR A 166 9.38 -4.26 -3.36
N ARG A 167 9.79 -3.45 -2.39
CA ARG A 167 9.19 -3.33 -1.06
C ARG A 167 9.23 -1.88 -0.58
N PRO A 168 8.30 -1.45 0.29
CA PRO A 168 8.45 -0.18 0.99
C PRO A 168 9.73 -0.17 1.83
N ARG A 169 10.37 1.00 1.97
CA ARG A 169 11.51 1.18 2.88
C ARG A 169 11.11 0.86 4.32
N THR A 170 9.91 1.25 4.71
CA THR A 170 9.29 0.88 5.99
C THR A 170 8.11 -0.05 5.71
N GLU A 171 8.26 -1.34 6.02
CA GLU A 171 7.22 -2.33 5.72
C GLU A 171 6.01 -2.20 6.66
N GLY A 172 4.81 -2.38 6.12
CA GLY A 172 3.56 -2.31 6.89
C GLY A 172 2.36 -2.98 6.22
N MET A 173 2.33 -3.07 4.88
CA MET A 173 1.23 -3.71 4.16
C MET A 173 1.47 -5.20 3.93
N PHE A 174 2.74 -5.61 3.85
CA PHE A 174 3.17 -6.94 3.45
C PHE A 174 2.58 -7.36 2.09
N ALA A 175 2.51 -6.40 1.17
CA ALA A 175 2.03 -6.61 -0.19
C ALA A 175 3.17 -7.05 -1.11
N ARG A 176 2.86 -7.83 -2.15
CA ARG A 176 3.78 -8.13 -3.24
C ARG A 176 3.73 -6.97 -4.25
N ILE A 177 4.81 -6.22 -4.37
CA ILE A 177 4.92 -5.05 -5.25
C ILE A 177 5.90 -5.38 -6.38
N GLU A 178 5.46 -5.20 -7.62
CA GLU A 178 6.22 -5.58 -8.80
C GLU A 178 6.15 -4.52 -9.88
N ARG A 179 7.30 -4.25 -10.51
CA ARG A 179 7.39 -3.47 -11.74
C ARG A 179 7.63 -4.43 -12.90
N TRP A 180 6.71 -4.44 -13.84
CA TRP A 180 6.72 -5.29 -15.02
C TRP A 180 7.16 -4.45 -16.21
N LEU A 181 8.35 -4.72 -16.75
CA LEU A 181 8.93 -4.00 -17.87
C LEU A 181 8.85 -4.85 -19.13
N ASN A 182 8.16 -4.38 -20.16
CA ASN A 182 8.12 -5.09 -21.43
C ASN A 182 9.48 -5.00 -22.13
N ILE A 183 10.08 -6.15 -22.45
CA ILE A 183 11.44 -6.25 -22.97
C ILE A 183 11.58 -5.58 -24.35
N SER A 184 10.53 -5.65 -25.17
CA SER A 184 10.58 -5.13 -26.55
C SER A 184 10.33 -3.62 -26.65
N THR A 185 9.50 -3.06 -25.77
CA THR A 185 9.07 -1.66 -25.84
C THR A 185 9.72 -0.77 -24.79
N GLY A 186 10.28 -1.34 -23.72
CA GLY A 186 10.77 -0.57 -22.57
C GLY A 186 9.66 0.11 -21.75
N ILE A 187 8.40 -0.16 -22.05
CA ILE A 187 7.26 0.40 -21.33
C ILE A 187 6.95 -0.48 -20.13
N GLY A 188 6.90 0.13 -18.95
CA GLY A 188 6.61 -0.55 -17.69
C GLY A 188 5.22 -0.29 -17.15
N HIS A 189 4.68 -1.23 -16.39
CA HIS A 189 3.51 -1.09 -15.52
C HIS A 189 3.80 -1.69 -14.15
N TRP A 190 2.94 -1.44 -13.17
CA TRP A 190 3.10 -1.98 -11.83
C TRP A 190 1.94 -2.89 -11.44
N ARG A 191 2.24 -3.87 -10.59
CA ARG A 191 1.25 -4.73 -9.92
C ARG A 191 1.52 -4.73 -8.42
N ILE A 192 0.45 -4.58 -7.65
CA ILE A 192 0.47 -4.71 -6.19
C ILE A 192 -0.59 -5.74 -5.81
N THR A 193 -0.18 -6.84 -5.19
CA THR A 193 -1.09 -7.85 -4.65
C THR A 193 -1.03 -7.82 -3.13
N ASP A 194 -2.16 -7.55 -2.49
CA ASP A 194 -2.26 -7.50 -1.03
C ASP A 194 -2.44 -8.89 -0.40
N ARG A 195 -2.44 -8.95 0.94
CA ARG A 195 -2.63 -10.21 1.70
C ARG A 195 -4.02 -10.83 1.53
N GLY A 196 -4.99 -10.04 1.06
CA GLY A 196 -6.35 -10.50 0.73
C GLY A 196 -6.46 -11.04 -0.69
N ASN A 197 -5.34 -11.20 -1.40
CA ASN A 197 -5.27 -11.65 -2.79
C ASN A 197 -5.99 -10.70 -3.77
N VAL A 198 -6.09 -9.41 -3.41
CA VAL A 198 -6.57 -8.37 -4.30
C VAL A 198 -5.39 -7.76 -5.02
N THR A 199 -5.47 -7.71 -6.35
CA THR A 199 -4.42 -7.14 -7.20
C THR A 199 -4.86 -5.78 -7.75
N ALA A 200 -4.03 -4.76 -7.56
CA ALA A 200 -4.12 -3.47 -8.23
C ALA A 200 -3.03 -3.37 -9.30
N VAL A 201 -3.42 -2.97 -10.51
CA VAL A 201 -2.55 -2.74 -11.66
C VAL A 201 -2.48 -1.24 -11.92
N TYR A 202 -1.29 -0.72 -12.19
CA TYR A 202 -1.06 0.70 -12.44
C TYR A 202 -0.36 0.94 -13.77
N GLY A 203 -0.91 1.83 -14.59
CA GLY A 203 -0.33 2.30 -15.85
C GLY A 203 -0.06 1.23 -16.91
N LEU A 204 -0.91 0.18 -16.96
CA LEU A 204 -0.84 -0.84 -18.01
C LEU A 204 -1.22 -0.22 -19.36
N ARG A 205 -2.34 0.51 -19.40
CA ARG A 205 -2.79 1.28 -20.56
C ARG A 205 -2.14 2.65 -20.61
N ALA A 206 -2.06 3.23 -21.81
CA ALA A 206 -1.37 4.50 -22.05
C ALA A 206 -2.03 5.67 -21.31
N GLU A 207 -3.36 5.71 -21.27
CA GLU A 207 -4.15 6.71 -20.56
C GLU A 207 -4.01 6.66 -19.04
N CYS A 208 -3.49 5.55 -18.49
CA CYS A 208 -3.22 5.38 -17.06
C CYS A 208 -1.77 5.76 -16.70
N ARG A 209 -1.07 6.48 -17.58
CA ARG A 209 0.31 6.93 -17.37
C ARG A 209 0.41 8.44 -17.58
N ILE A 210 1.17 9.10 -16.71
CA ILE A 210 1.66 10.46 -16.94
C ILE A 210 3.11 10.30 -17.40
N ALA A 211 3.38 10.57 -18.68
CA ALA A 211 4.69 10.37 -19.32
C ALA A 211 5.13 11.62 -20.09
N ASP A 212 6.41 11.67 -20.45
CA ASP A 212 6.92 12.72 -21.34
C ASP A 212 6.18 12.65 -22.70
N PRO A 213 5.56 13.75 -23.17
CA PRO A 213 4.84 13.79 -24.45
C PRO A 213 5.72 13.50 -25.68
N THR A 214 7.04 13.68 -25.55
CA THR A 214 8.01 13.42 -26.61
C THR A 214 8.58 12.01 -26.56
N ASP A 215 8.40 11.29 -25.45
CA ASP A 215 8.94 9.95 -25.23
C ASP A 215 8.12 9.18 -24.18
N ALA A 216 7.25 8.29 -24.68
CA ALA A 216 6.34 7.52 -23.85
C ALA A 216 7.04 6.52 -22.90
N THR A 217 8.35 6.27 -23.06
CA THR A 217 9.12 5.42 -22.14
C THR A 217 9.48 6.16 -20.86
N ARG A 218 9.53 7.51 -20.89
CA ARG A 218 9.83 8.37 -19.75
C ARG A 218 8.55 8.64 -18.94
N ILE A 219 8.08 7.59 -18.27
CA ILE A 219 6.87 7.62 -17.44
C ILE A 219 7.19 8.21 -16.07
N PHE A 220 6.50 9.29 -15.71
CA PHE A 220 6.62 9.96 -14.41
C PHE A 220 5.72 9.33 -13.34
N SER A 221 4.47 9.04 -13.69
CA SER A 221 3.48 8.46 -12.77
C SER A 221 2.64 7.36 -13.43
N TRP A 222 2.40 6.29 -12.69
CA TRP A 222 1.49 5.19 -13.04
C TRP A 222 0.24 5.31 -12.18
N LEU A 223 -0.88 5.60 -12.84
CA LEU A 223 -2.20 5.75 -12.24
C LEU A 223 -2.88 4.38 -12.13
N PRO A 224 -3.82 4.18 -11.18
CA PRO A 224 -4.61 2.96 -11.10
C PRO A 224 -5.25 2.66 -12.44
N ASP A 225 -5.10 1.44 -12.95
CA ASP A 225 -5.72 1.02 -14.20
C ASP A 225 -6.91 0.12 -13.90
N MET A 226 -6.67 -0.90 -13.08
CA MET A 226 -7.66 -1.89 -12.68
C MET A 226 -7.34 -2.44 -11.30
N ARG A 227 -8.36 -2.83 -10.55
CA ARG A 227 -8.24 -3.61 -9.31
C ARG A 227 -9.16 -4.83 -9.41
N TYR A 228 -8.70 -6.01 -9.03
CA TYR A 228 -9.50 -7.24 -9.08
C TYR A 228 -9.18 -8.19 -7.93
N ASP A 229 -10.15 -9.00 -7.53
CA ASP A 229 -9.99 -10.05 -6.51
C ASP A 229 -9.99 -11.46 -7.13
N ASP A 230 -9.76 -12.46 -6.28
CA ASP A 230 -9.76 -13.88 -6.65
C ASP A 230 -11.16 -14.49 -6.84
N LYS A 231 -12.21 -13.68 -6.67
CA LYS A 231 -13.62 -14.05 -6.84
C LYS A 231 -14.20 -13.52 -8.15
N GLY A 232 -13.38 -12.87 -8.98
CA GLY A 232 -13.73 -12.33 -10.28
C GLY A 232 -14.38 -10.95 -10.24
N ASN A 233 -14.37 -10.26 -9.10
CA ASN A 233 -14.80 -8.87 -9.04
C ASN A 233 -13.69 -7.96 -9.58
N ALA A 234 -14.07 -6.91 -10.32
CA ALA A 234 -13.11 -5.96 -10.89
C ALA A 234 -13.63 -4.52 -10.86
N ILE A 235 -12.71 -3.59 -10.69
CA ILE A 235 -12.90 -2.13 -10.80
C ILE A 235 -11.93 -1.65 -11.88
N ARG A 236 -12.41 -0.89 -12.85
CA ARG A 236 -11.60 -0.26 -13.89
C ARG A 236 -11.64 1.25 -13.73
N TYR A 237 -10.49 1.89 -13.90
CA TYR A 237 -10.36 3.35 -13.86
C TYR A 237 -10.18 3.87 -15.29
N GLU A 238 -10.91 4.92 -15.66
CA GLU A 238 -10.81 5.54 -16.97
C GLU A 238 -10.41 7.00 -16.82
N TYR A 239 -9.44 7.41 -17.64
CA TYR A 239 -8.85 8.74 -17.58
C TYR A 239 -9.13 9.45 -18.89
N LYS A 240 -9.42 10.75 -18.77
CA LYS A 240 -9.44 11.65 -19.91
C LYS A 240 -8.10 12.39 -19.95
N ALA A 241 -7.41 12.30 -21.09
CA ALA A 241 -6.20 13.06 -21.37
C ALA A 241 -6.50 14.57 -21.41
N GLU A 242 -5.48 15.39 -21.17
CA GLU A 242 -5.63 16.85 -21.17
C GLU A 242 -5.65 17.37 -22.61
N ASP A 243 -6.54 18.31 -22.88
CA ASP A 243 -6.72 18.87 -24.22
C ASP A 243 -6.79 20.40 -24.19
N LYS A 244 -6.94 21.02 -25.36
CA LYS A 244 -7.05 22.49 -25.48
C LYS A 244 -8.49 22.98 -25.44
N THR A 245 -9.45 22.13 -25.09
CA THR A 245 -10.86 22.50 -25.07
C THR A 245 -11.08 23.57 -24.00
N GLY A 246 -11.69 24.68 -24.38
CA GLY A 246 -11.96 25.80 -23.47
C GLY A 246 -10.75 26.70 -23.18
N VAL A 247 -9.61 26.50 -23.85
CA VAL A 247 -8.42 27.36 -23.72
C VAL A 247 -8.43 28.42 -24.83
N ASP A 248 -8.31 29.70 -24.46
CA ASP A 248 -8.03 30.77 -25.42
C ASP A 248 -6.57 30.71 -25.88
N THR A 249 -6.32 29.95 -26.93
CA THR A 249 -4.97 29.80 -27.52
C THR A 249 -4.41 31.08 -28.13
N THR A 250 -5.22 32.15 -28.26
CA THR A 250 -4.74 33.46 -28.74
C THR A 250 -4.11 34.28 -27.62
N ALA A 251 -4.48 34.02 -26.36
CA ALA A 251 -3.92 34.69 -25.21
C ALA A 251 -2.42 34.37 -25.05
N LEU A 252 -1.61 35.41 -24.81
CA LEU A 252 -0.15 35.27 -24.68
C LEU A 252 0.26 34.27 -23.59
N HIS A 253 -0.49 34.20 -22.48
CA HIS A 253 -0.18 33.30 -21.36
C HIS A 253 -0.52 31.83 -21.62
N GLU A 254 -1.39 31.53 -22.59
CA GLU A 254 -1.77 30.15 -22.95
C GLU A 254 -1.01 29.62 -24.18
N ARG A 255 -0.24 30.47 -24.87
CA ARG A 255 0.45 30.11 -26.12
C ARG A 255 1.40 28.92 -25.98
N HIS A 256 1.97 28.72 -24.79
CA HIS A 256 2.92 27.64 -24.51
C HIS A 256 2.25 26.38 -23.93
N ARG A 257 0.91 26.33 -23.81
CA ARG A 257 0.20 25.15 -23.31
C ARG A 257 0.25 24.01 -24.34
N THR A 258 0.79 22.87 -23.90
CA THR A 258 0.80 21.62 -24.67
C THR A 258 -0.46 20.81 -24.38
N ALA A 259 -1.04 20.18 -25.41
CA ALA A 259 -2.02 19.11 -25.21
C ALA A 259 -1.27 17.80 -25.00
N THR A 260 -1.76 16.91 -24.14
CA THR A 260 -1.11 15.64 -23.80
C THR A 260 -2.17 14.56 -23.61
#